data_AF-A0AAE0ZQG3-F1
#
_entry.id   AF-A0AAE0ZQG3-F1
#
_cell.length_a   1.000
_cell.length_b   1.000
_cell.length_c   1.000
_cell.angle_alpha   90.00
_cell.angle_beta   90.00
_cell.angle_gamma   90.00
#
_symmetry.space_group_name_H-M   'P 1'
#
loop_
_entity.id
_entity.type
_entity.pdbx_description
1 polymer ?
#
loop_
_entity_poly.entity_id
_entity_poly.type
_entity_poly.pdbx_seq_one_letter_code
_entity_poly.pdbx_strand_id
1 'polypeptide(L)'
;MVGVNNIDIRYRTISDPDIAIRTKVTFWKVLKTDAEDDFIEDLISSGTFDPMQGVNAFRNWIQDSSNGIPNADHYMYFTGVWATYISNADHYMYFTGFSLRGAIGYAYFDRVCTASGVSITFVCVSRQREKRLLDDTYNVMNAGGLPVPASVTGESLEVCLSQPQSRGILGSLPVPASVTGNPWRFACPSLSHGGLPVPASVTGNPWRFSKCSIASFKSYLSSVSCTEPQNTGSTDTLPTPTGNARPGIALDRDDQCRQSYRNSASSYCSTAQDQQGGESELCRGMYCTEPGDPSLCGVIVPLEYTSCGSGKWCRVGFCLDEGVEPTNPPPGPPGPYTIFDCFPFLLRFDLLGLIICLRNVLSR
;
A
#
# COMPACT_ATOMS: atom_id res chain seq x y z
N MET A 1 7.98 0.70 -9.86
CA MET A 1 7.62 -0.76 -9.92
C MET A 1 7.45 -1.43 -8.55
N VAL A 2 8.21 -1.02 -7.53
CA VAL A 2 8.16 -1.56 -6.14
C VAL A 2 6.75 -1.71 -5.54
N GLY A 3 5.85 -0.77 -5.81
CA GLY A 3 4.53 -0.73 -5.17
C GLY A 3 3.62 -1.94 -5.35
N VAL A 4 3.60 -2.59 -6.52
CA VAL A 4 2.68 -3.73 -6.77
C VAL A 4 3.10 -4.97 -5.98
N ASN A 5 4.41 -5.18 -5.82
CA ASN A 5 4.94 -6.28 -5.01
C ASN A 5 4.54 -6.16 -3.54
N ASN A 6 4.43 -4.93 -3.02
CA ASN A 6 3.96 -4.70 -1.66
C ASN A 6 2.50 -5.15 -1.46
N ILE A 7 1.68 -5.19 -2.51
CA ILE A 7 0.31 -5.71 -2.42
C ILE A 7 0.35 -7.23 -2.21
N ASP A 8 1.13 -7.97 -3.01
CA ASP A 8 1.29 -9.42 -2.84
C ASP A 8 1.83 -9.75 -1.44
N ILE A 9 2.87 -9.02 -1.00
CA ILE A 9 3.45 -9.19 0.34
C ILE A 9 2.37 -9.06 1.42
N ARG A 10 1.50 -8.06 1.34
CA ARG A 10 0.40 -7.89 2.31
C ARG A 10 -0.53 -9.10 2.30
N TYR A 11 -0.99 -9.56 1.14
CA TYR A 11 -1.86 -10.73 1.03
C TYR A 11 -1.20 -12.02 1.54
N ARG A 12 0.12 -12.17 1.38
CA ARG A 12 0.85 -13.30 1.97
C ARG A 12 0.76 -13.34 3.48
N THR A 13 0.45 -12.24 4.17
CA THR A 13 0.38 -12.22 5.63
C THR A 13 -0.94 -12.76 6.19
N ILE A 14 -1.85 -13.22 5.32
CA ILE A 14 -3.02 -13.98 5.73
C ILE A 14 -2.54 -15.24 6.47
N SER A 15 -3.00 -15.38 7.71
CA SER A 15 -2.57 -16.44 8.64
C SER A 15 -3.51 -17.66 8.65
N ASP A 16 -4.61 -17.59 7.92
CA ASP A 16 -5.61 -18.66 7.84
C ASP A 16 -5.16 -19.71 6.81
N PRO A 17 -5.01 -20.98 7.22
CA PRO A 17 -4.46 -22.02 6.36
C PRO A 17 -5.39 -22.43 5.21
N ASP A 18 -6.69 -22.12 5.29
CA ASP A 18 -7.66 -22.52 4.27
C ASP A 18 -7.73 -21.51 3.11
N ILE A 19 -7.00 -20.41 3.19
CA ILE A 19 -7.03 -19.36 2.17
C ILE A 19 -5.65 -18.75 1.96
N ALA A 20 -5.19 -18.82 0.71
CA ALA A 20 -4.02 -18.11 0.25
C ALA A 20 -4.41 -17.19 -0.90
N ILE A 21 -4.16 -15.89 -0.75
CA ILE A 21 -4.36 -14.92 -1.82
C ILE A 21 -2.97 -14.49 -2.31
N ARG A 22 -2.80 -14.51 -3.63
CA ARG A 22 -1.60 -14.03 -4.33
C ARG A 22 -2.01 -13.11 -5.44
N THR A 23 -1.19 -12.10 -5.71
CA THR A 23 -1.41 -11.20 -6.84
C THR A 23 -0.39 -11.49 -7.92
N LYS A 24 -0.84 -11.54 -9.17
CA LYS A 24 0.02 -11.61 -10.36
C LYS A 24 -0.31 -10.45 -11.27
N VAL A 25 0.71 -9.88 -11.91
CA VAL A 25 0.49 -8.84 -12.91
C VAL A 25 0.52 -9.49 -14.27
N THR A 26 -0.64 -9.69 -14.89
CA THR A 26 -0.73 -10.31 -16.23
C THR A 26 -0.52 -9.31 -17.37
N PHE A 27 -0.70 -8.02 -17.08
CA PHE A 27 -0.57 -6.94 -18.04
C PHE A 27 -0.20 -5.63 -17.35
N TRP A 28 0.68 -4.85 -17.96
CA TRP A 28 1.11 -3.53 -17.49
C TRP A 28 1.14 -2.56 -18.66
N LYS A 29 0.43 -1.43 -18.53
CA LYS A 29 0.41 -0.35 -19.51
C LYS A 29 0.74 0.97 -18.82
N VAL A 30 1.68 1.70 -19.38
CA VAL A 30 2.00 3.08 -18.99
C VAL A 30 1.35 4.01 -20.01
N LEU A 31 0.46 4.87 -19.54
CA LEU A 31 -0.10 5.95 -20.35
C LEU A 31 0.95 7.07 -20.38
N LYS A 32 1.34 7.50 -21.58
CA LYS A 32 2.47 8.40 -21.81
C LYS A 32 2.05 9.78 -22.29
N THR A 33 0.84 9.90 -22.81
CA THR A 33 0.31 11.15 -23.35
C THR A 33 -1.03 11.46 -22.69
N ASP A 34 -1.34 12.74 -22.54
CA ASP A 34 -2.62 13.22 -22.00
C ASP A 34 -3.81 12.56 -22.73
N ALA A 35 -3.74 12.46 -24.07
CA ALA A 35 -4.78 11.81 -24.87
C ALA A 35 -5.06 10.32 -24.51
N GLU A 36 -4.12 9.63 -23.86
CA GLU A 36 -4.32 8.25 -23.39
C GLU A 36 -5.02 8.19 -22.02
N ASP A 37 -5.00 9.28 -21.23
CA ASP A 37 -5.58 9.39 -19.90
C ASP A 37 -6.66 10.49 -19.72
N ASP A 38 -7.09 11.13 -20.82
CA ASP A 38 -8.19 12.11 -20.89
C ASP A 38 -9.43 11.71 -20.06
N PHE A 39 -9.73 10.39 -19.97
CA PHE A 39 -10.86 9.86 -19.22
C PHE A 39 -10.81 10.13 -17.70
N ILE A 40 -9.64 10.48 -17.15
CA ILE A 40 -9.45 10.88 -15.75
C ILE A 40 -9.30 12.40 -15.65
N GLU A 41 -8.59 13.02 -16.59
CA GLU A 41 -8.29 14.45 -16.53
C GLU A 41 -9.56 15.31 -16.62
N ASP A 42 -10.51 14.90 -17.47
CA ASP A 42 -11.80 15.60 -17.66
C ASP A 42 -12.71 15.57 -16.42
N LEU A 43 -12.43 14.70 -15.45
CA LEU A 43 -13.21 14.54 -14.23
C LEU A 43 -12.76 15.46 -13.10
N ILE A 44 -11.82 16.35 -13.40
CA ILE A 44 -11.31 17.37 -12.50
C ILE A 44 -12.08 18.65 -12.74
N SER A 45 -12.90 19.06 -11.78
CA SER A 45 -13.58 20.35 -11.79
C SER A 45 -13.15 21.18 -10.60
N SER A 46 -12.67 22.39 -10.85
CA SER A 46 -12.23 23.34 -9.80
C SER A 46 -11.24 22.75 -8.78
N GLY A 47 -10.31 21.91 -9.24
CA GLY A 47 -9.35 21.26 -8.33
C GLY A 47 -9.98 20.19 -7.43
N THR A 48 -11.12 19.62 -7.82
CA THR A 48 -11.71 18.45 -7.15
C THR A 48 -11.93 17.33 -8.15
N PHE A 49 -11.47 16.14 -7.80
CA PHE A 49 -11.70 14.90 -8.53
C PHE A 49 -12.95 14.23 -7.97
N ASP A 50 -13.88 13.83 -8.83
CA ASP A 50 -14.98 12.96 -8.44
C ASP A 50 -14.55 11.48 -8.52
N PRO A 51 -14.32 10.82 -7.38
CA PRO A 51 -13.83 9.45 -7.38
C PRO A 51 -14.81 8.42 -7.90
N MET A 52 -16.12 8.67 -7.76
CA MET A 52 -17.13 7.75 -8.27
C MET A 52 -17.18 7.82 -9.80
N GLN A 53 -17.11 9.04 -10.36
CA GLN A 53 -16.99 9.20 -11.81
C GLN A 53 -15.66 8.63 -12.31
N GLY A 54 -14.57 8.83 -11.58
CA GLY A 54 -13.24 8.29 -11.91
C GLY A 54 -13.26 6.78 -12.10
N VAL A 55 -13.76 6.04 -11.10
CA VAL A 55 -13.81 4.57 -11.17
C VAL A 55 -14.75 4.10 -12.28
N ASN A 56 -15.83 4.83 -12.57
CA ASN A 56 -16.71 4.54 -13.71
C ASN A 56 -16.03 4.78 -15.06
N ALA A 57 -15.31 5.89 -15.22
CA ALA A 57 -14.57 6.21 -16.44
C ALA A 57 -13.46 5.20 -16.69
N PHE A 58 -12.69 4.85 -15.67
CA PHE A 58 -11.67 3.80 -15.78
C PHE A 58 -12.27 2.45 -16.16
N ARG A 59 -13.41 2.07 -15.58
CA ARG A 59 -14.13 0.85 -15.98
C ARG A 59 -14.50 0.87 -17.46
N ASN A 60 -15.08 1.97 -17.94
CA ASN A 60 -15.50 2.08 -19.34
C ASN A 60 -14.29 2.04 -20.28
N TRP A 61 -13.19 2.71 -19.91
CA TRP A 61 -11.95 2.72 -20.68
C TRP A 61 -11.34 1.31 -20.81
N ILE A 62 -11.29 0.52 -19.73
CA ILE A 62 -10.81 -0.87 -19.77
C ILE A 62 -11.69 -1.76 -20.67
N GLN A 63 -12.99 -1.51 -20.71
CA GLN A 63 -13.95 -2.30 -21.50
C GLN A 63 -13.92 -1.95 -23.00
N ASP A 64 -13.35 -0.80 -23.38
CA ASP A 64 -13.20 -0.45 -24.77
C ASP A 64 -12.08 -1.28 -25.42
N SER A 65 -12.48 -2.18 -26.31
CA SER A 65 -11.56 -3.06 -27.04
C SER A 65 -10.48 -2.33 -27.82
N SER A 66 -10.69 -1.06 -28.21
CA SER A 66 -9.69 -0.24 -28.91
C SER A 66 -8.47 0.08 -28.04
N ASN A 67 -8.60 0.02 -26.71
CA ASN A 67 -7.50 0.27 -25.79
C ASN A 67 -6.53 -0.91 -25.64
N GLY A 68 -6.87 -2.07 -26.21
CA GLY A 68 -6.00 -3.26 -26.27
C GLY A 68 -5.72 -3.88 -24.89
N ILE A 69 -6.65 -3.76 -23.95
CA ILE A 69 -6.48 -4.27 -22.59
C ILE A 69 -6.97 -5.72 -22.53
N PRO A 70 -6.11 -6.69 -22.15
CA PRO A 70 -6.53 -8.08 -22.01
C PRO A 70 -7.45 -8.29 -20.79
N ASN A 71 -8.16 -9.41 -20.79
CA ASN A 71 -8.97 -9.82 -19.64
C ASN A 71 -8.10 -10.08 -18.40
N ALA A 72 -8.56 -9.58 -17.25
CA ALA A 72 -7.96 -9.82 -15.93
C ALA A 72 -9.06 -9.90 -14.86
N ASP A 73 -8.75 -10.49 -13.71
CA ASP A 73 -9.71 -10.63 -12.60
C ASP A 73 -10.02 -9.29 -11.92
N HIS A 74 -9.04 -8.38 -11.95
CA HIS A 74 -9.12 -7.04 -11.39
C HIS A 74 -8.12 -6.10 -12.08
N TYR A 75 -8.53 -4.84 -12.31
CA TYR A 75 -7.70 -3.79 -12.91
C TYR A 75 -7.40 -2.69 -11.89
N MET A 76 -6.14 -2.25 -11.84
CA MET A 76 -5.70 -1.16 -10.96
C MET A 76 -5.15 -0.01 -11.79
N TYR A 77 -5.65 1.19 -11.54
CA TYR A 77 -5.11 2.42 -12.12
C TYR A 77 -4.38 3.21 -11.05
N PHE A 78 -3.14 3.59 -11.35
CA PHE A 78 -2.30 4.41 -10.48
C PHE A 78 -2.08 5.75 -11.18
N THR A 79 -2.47 6.84 -10.53
CA THR A 79 -2.26 8.20 -11.05
C THR A 79 -1.54 9.08 -10.04
N GLY A 80 -0.71 9.97 -10.56
CA GLY A 80 -0.04 11.01 -9.80
C GLY A 80 -0.23 12.35 -10.51
N VAL A 81 -1.32 13.05 -10.21
CA VAL A 81 -1.56 14.37 -10.81
C VAL A 81 -0.77 15.44 -10.07
N TRP A 82 -0.01 16.22 -10.84
CA TRP A 82 0.84 17.31 -10.36
C TRP A 82 -0.01 18.53 -9.99
N ALA A 83 0.17 19.10 -8.80
CA ALA A 83 -0.47 20.35 -8.40
C ALA A 83 0.54 21.50 -8.47
N THR A 84 0.42 22.37 -9.47
CA THR A 84 1.37 23.47 -9.71
C THR A 84 1.04 24.76 -8.94
N TYR A 85 0.01 24.80 -8.07
CA TYR A 85 -0.56 26.08 -7.64
C TYR A 85 -1.11 26.15 -6.21
N ILE A 86 -0.30 25.85 -5.18
CA ILE A 86 -0.61 26.31 -3.80
C ILE A 86 0.69 26.64 -3.05
N SER A 87 1.04 27.92 -2.96
CA SER A 87 2.06 28.42 -2.04
C SER A 87 1.42 28.69 -0.67
N ASN A 88 2.04 28.19 0.40
CA ASN A 88 1.83 28.55 1.82
C ASN A 88 0.77 27.76 2.62
N ALA A 89 1.00 26.47 2.89
CA ALA A 89 0.37 25.78 4.01
C ALA A 89 1.39 24.88 4.74
N ASP A 90 1.56 25.11 6.05
CA ASP A 90 2.44 24.35 6.95
C ASP A 90 1.76 23.03 7.38
N HIS A 91 2.06 21.95 6.66
CA HIS A 91 2.06 20.52 7.02
C HIS A 91 1.65 19.66 5.81
N TYR A 92 2.58 18.85 5.34
CA TYR A 92 2.59 18.21 4.02
C TYR A 92 1.92 16.83 4.02
N MET A 93 0.79 16.72 3.31
CA MET A 93 0.31 15.47 2.69
C MET A 93 -0.69 15.77 1.56
N TYR A 94 -0.28 16.25 0.38
CA TYR A 94 -1.19 16.24 -0.78
C TYR A 94 -0.41 16.19 -2.10
N PHE A 95 -0.47 15.08 -2.82
CA PHE A 95 -0.17 15.04 -4.26
C PHE A 95 -1.20 14.18 -5.00
N THR A 96 -2.43 14.65 -4.85
CA THR A 96 -3.26 14.92 -6.01
C THR A 96 -3.68 16.38 -5.80
N GLY A 97 -3.88 17.17 -6.85
CA GLY A 97 -4.52 18.48 -6.70
C GLY A 97 -5.97 18.40 -6.20
N PHE A 98 -6.41 17.24 -5.70
CA PHE A 98 -7.79 16.86 -5.49
C PHE A 98 -8.03 16.34 -4.08
N SER A 99 -9.03 16.92 -3.41
CA SER A 99 -9.47 16.40 -2.12
C SER A 99 -10.35 15.18 -2.32
N LEU A 100 -9.79 13.99 -2.11
CA LEU A 100 -10.55 12.73 -2.06
C LEU A 100 -11.32 12.56 -0.75
N ARG A 101 -11.83 13.63 -0.13
CA ARG A 101 -12.51 13.57 1.18
C ARG A 101 -11.81 12.66 2.22
N GLY A 102 -10.47 12.58 2.17
CA GLY A 102 -9.64 11.74 3.06
C GLY A 102 -9.34 10.30 2.63
N ALA A 103 -9.71 9.86 1.42
CA ALA A 103 -9.33 8.54 0.88
C ALA A 103 -8.10 8.63 -0.03
N ILE A 104 -7.32 7.54 -0.17
CA ILE A 104 -6.19 7.46 -1.13
C ILE A 104 -6.51 6.63 -2.38
N GLY A 105 -7.73 6.08 -2.46
CA GLY A 105 -8.17 5.23 -3.55
C GLY A 105 -9.63 4.81 -3.41
N TYR A 106 -10.19 4.29 -4.50
CA TYR A 106 -11.59 3.88 -4.62
C TYR A 106 -11.70 2.58 -5.44
N ALA A 107 -12.63 1.72 -5.05
CA ALA A 107 -12.91 0.45 -5.74
C ALA A 107 -14.37 0.06 -5.53
N TYR A 108 -14.91 -0.77 -6.41
CA TYR A 108 -16.19 -1.42 -6.17
C TYR A 108 -16.02 -2.61 -5.20
N PHE A 109 -17.00 -2.80 -4.32
CA PHE A 109 -17.04 -3.95 -3.43
C PHE A 109 -17.49 -5.21 -4.15
N ASP A 110 -16.82 -6.32 -3.88
CA ASP A 110 -17.22 -7.67 -4.28
C ASP A 110 -17.41 -7.81 -5.81
N ARG A 111 -16.54 -7.13 -6.57
CA ARG A 111 -16.56 -7.08 -8.04
C ARG A 111 -15.37 -7.73 -8.75
N VAL A 112 -14.47 -8.40 -8.04
CA VAL A 112 -13.46 -9.26 -8.70
C VAL A 112 -14.19 -10.28 -9.59
N CYS A 113 -13.58 -10.69 -10.70
CA CYS A 113 -14.22 -11.56 -11.71
C CYS A 113 -15.41 -10.92 -12.46
N THR A 114 -15.59 -9.60 -12.38
CA THR A 114 -16.64 -8.91 -13.14
C THR A 114 -16.05 -7.79 -13.96
N ALA A 115 -16.81 -7.29 -14.93
CA ALA A 115 -16.42 -6.11 -15.70
C ALA A 115 -16.31 -4.83 -14.84
N SER A 116 -16.70 -4.87 -13.56
CA SER A 116 -16.51 -3.79 -12.57
C SER A 116 -15.41 -4.09 -11.55
N GLY A 117 -14.57 -5.11 -11.77
CA GLY A 117 -13.38 -5.40 -10.96
C GLY A 117 -12.29 -4.38 -11.22
N VAL A 118 -12.50 -3.13 -10.78
CA VAL A 118 -11.59 -2.01 -11.01
C VAL A 118 -11.34 -1.23 -9.74
N SER A 119 -10.15 -0.65 -9.61
CA SER A 119 -9.79 0.27 -8.54
C SER A 119 -8.87 1.38 -9.04
N ILE A 120 -9.02 2.56 -8.46
CA ILE A 120 -8.10 3.69 -8.66
C ILE A 120 -7.37 3.94 -7.35
N THR A 121 -6.05 4.08 -7.42
CA THR A 121 -5.21 4.48 -6.30
C THR A 121 -4.39 5.69 -6.71
N PHE A 122 -4.35 6.68 -5.83
CA PHE A 122 -3.54 7.85 -6.04
C PHE A 122 -2.18 7.63 -5.44
N VAL A 123 -1.16 7.75 -6.28
CA VAL A 123 0.22 7.53 -5.87
C VAL A 123 0.97 8.84 -5.88
N CYS A 124 1.60 9.08 -4.75
CA CYS A 124 2.47 10.21 -4.56
C CYS A 124 3.84 9.87 -5.18
N VAL A 125 4.13 10.36 -6.39
CA VAL A 125 5.49 10.31 -6.99
C VAL A 125 6.27 11.60 -6.68
N SER A 126 7.55 11.49 -6.31
CA SER A 126 8.46 12.64 -6.15
C SER A 126 9.45 12.70 -7.29
N ARG A 127 9.44 13.77 -8.09
CA ARG A 127 10.51 14.05 -9.06
C ARG A 127 11.77 14.50 -8.31
N GLN A 128 12.68 13.58 -8.01
CA GLN A 128 14.08 13.95 -7.75
C GLN A 128 14.91 13.64 -9.01
N ARG A 129 15.45 14.71 -9.62
CA ARG A 129 16.41 14.72 -10.74
C ARG A 129 15.91 14.24 -12.12
N GLU A 130 15.03 15.01 -12.75
CA GLU A 130 14.69 14.84 -14.18
C GLU A 130 15.33 15.91 -15.08
N LYS A 131 16.59 16.28 -14.83
CA LYS A 131 17.32 17.21 -15.73
C LYS A 131 18.60 16.65 -16.34
N ARG A 132 18.87 15.34 -16.23
CA ARG A 132 20.11 14.77 -16.77
C ARG A 132 20.05 13.32 -17.31
N LEU A 133 18.90 12.64 -17.32
CA LEU A 133 18.84 11.20 -17.67
C LEU A 133 17.92 10.84 -18.86
N LEU A 134 17.05 11.74 -19.31
CA LEU A 134 16.21 11.50 -20.49
C LEU A 134 16.99 11.56 -21.82
N ASP A 135 18.11 12.30 -21.87
CA ASP A 135 18.97 12.34 -23.07
C ASP A 135 19.84 11.07 -23.23
N ASP A 136 20.23 10.41 -22.13
CA ASP A 136 21.11 9.24 -22.20
C ASP A 136 20.35 7.93 -22.48
N THR A 137 19.07 7.84 -22.10
CA THR A 137 18.26 6.63 -22.36
C THR A 137 17.72 6.57 -23.79
N TYR A 138 17.56 7.72 -24.45
CA TYR A 138 17.06 7.82 -25.83
C TYR A 138 18.05 7.30 -26.87
N ASN A 139 19.36 7.31 -26.59
CA ASN A 139 20.39 6.84 -27.52
C ASN A 139 20.69 5.34 -27.44
N VAL A 140 20.19 4.62 -26.43
CA VAL A 140 20.54 3.20 -26.19
C VAL A 140 19.55 2.23 -26.85
N MET A 141 18.32 2.64 -27.15
CA MET A 141 17.30 1.75 -27.74
C MET A 141 17.29 1.69 -29.28
N ASN A 142 18.24 2.37 -29.97
CA ASN A 142 18.30 2.40 -31.44
C ASN A 142 19.59 1.89 -32.08
N ALA A 143 20.54 1.32 -31.31
CA ALA A 143 21.75 0.71 -31.86
C ALA A 143 21.74 -0.80 -31.61
N GLY A 144 21.46 -1.58 -32.66
CA GLY A 144 21.57 -3.03 -32.60
C GLY A 144 23.01 -3.48 -32.37
N GLY A 145 23.22 -4.35 -31.38
CA GLY A 145 24.42 -5.19 -31.27
C GLY A 145 25.10 -5.18 -29.90
N LEU A 146 24.95 -6.32 -29.21
CA LEU A 146 25.72 -6.84 -28.05
C LEU A 146 25.27 -6.44 -26.63
N PRO A 147 25.31 -7.38 -25.66
CA PRO A 147 24.84 -7.16 -24.30
C PRO A 147 25.93 -6.55 -23.42
N VAL A 148 25.59 -5.46 -22.72
CA VAL A 148 26.38 -4.85 -21.64
C VAL A 148 25.48 -4.78 -20.40
N PRO A 149 25.97 -4.95 -19.16
CA PRO A 149 25.10 -5.15 -18.00
C PRO A 149 24.27 -3.90 -17.72
N ALA A 150 22.95 -4.07 -17.63
CA ALA A 150 22.03 -3.00 -17.28
C ALA A 150 22.32 -2.47 -15.87
N SER A 151 22.79 -1.23 -15.79
CA SER A 151 22.72 -0.41 -14.58
C SER A 151 21.26 -0.08 -14.31
N VAL A 152 20.68 -0.71 -13.29
CA VAL A 152 19.28 -0.51 -12.89
C VAL A 152 19.16 0.78 -12.07
N THR A 153 18.74 1.87 -12.69
CA THR A 153 18.17 3.03 -11.96
C THR A 153 16.66 2.87 -11.93
N GLY A 154 16.14 2.36 -10.82
CA GLY A 154 14.71 2.06 -10.66
C GLY A 154 13.94 3.23 -10.07
N GLU A 155 12.86 3.65 -10.73
CA GLU A 155 11.84 4.51 -10.13
C GLU A 155 10.95 3.68 -9.19
N SER A 156 10.98 4.03 -7.91
CA SER A 156 10.18 3.39 -6.87
C SER A 156 8.84 4.11 -6.73
N LEU A 157 7.77 3.34 -6.94
CA LEU A 157 6.38 3.78 -6.81
C LEU A 157 5.92 3.36 -5.41
N GLU A 158 5.63 4.31 -4.52
CA GLU A 158 5.16 4.02 -3.16
C GLU A 158 3.82 4.69 -2.88
N VAL A 159 2.87 3.91 -2.36
CA VAL A 159 1.54 4.38 -1.95
C VAL A 159 1.66 5.03 -0.57
N CYS A 160 1.69 6.36 -0.52
CA CYS A 160 1.66 7.10 0.74
C CYS A 160 0.30 6.91 1.44
N LEU A 161 0.30 6.34 2.64
CA LEU A 161 -0.90 6.24 3.48
C LEU A 161 -1.02 7.49 4.36
N SER A 162 -2.18 8.12 4.29
CA SER A 162 -2.49 9.39 4.92
C SER A 162 -3.38 9.17 6.16
N GLN A 163 -3.10 9.86 7.29
CA GLN A 163 -3.85 9.75 8.54
C GLN A 163 -5.15 10.60 8.51
N PRO A 164 -6.31 10.09 8.96
CA PRO A 164 -7.51 10.92 9.13
C PRO A 164 -7.50 11.69 10.46
N GLN A 165 -7.63 13.03 10.42
CA GLN A 165 -7.99 13.82 11.61
C GLN A 165 -9.52 13.96 11.74
N SER A 166 -10.01 13.81 12.96
CA SER A 166 -11.38 14.15 13.32
C SER A 166 -11.48 15.65 13.66
N ARG A 167 -12.24 16.42 12.88
CA ARG A 167 -12.78 17.71 13.32
C ARG A 167 -14.27 17.55 13.56
N GLY A 168 -14.67 17.72 14.82
CA GLY A 168 -16.08 17.76 15.22
C GLY A 168 -16.76 18.99 14.63
N ILE A 169 -17.77 18.76 13.80
CA ILE A 169 -18.75 19.79 13.44
C ILE A 169 -20.09 19.34 14.03
N LEU A 170 -20.53 20.10 15.04
CA LEU A 170 -21.88 20.05 15.59
C LEU A 170 -22.86 20.56 14.53
N GLY A 171 -23.81 19.71 14.13
CA GLY A 171 -24.86 20.07 13.16
C GLY A 171 -25.80 18.90 12.93
N SER A 172 -26.77 18.75 13.82
CA SER A 172 -27.79 17.72 13.86
C SER A 172 -28.90 17.92 12.82
N LEU A 173 -29.10 16.96 11.90
CA LEU A 173 -30.40 16.60 11.30
C LEU A 173 -30.40 15.11 10.88
N PRO A 174 -31.55 14.40 10.96
CA PRO A 174 -31.59 12.94 10.84
C PRO A 174 -31.79 12.48 9.39
N VAL A 175 -31.04 11.46 8.96
CA VAL A 175 -31.27 10.73 7.70
C VAL A 175 -31.39 9.24 8.06
N PRO A 176 -32.39 8.51 7.50
CA PRO A 176 -32.88 7.27 8.08
C PRO A 176 -31.92 6.09 7.95
N ALA A 177 -31.98 5.23 8.96
CA ALA A 177 -31.29 3.96 9.07
C ALA A 177 -31.63 3.03 7.89
N SER A 178 -30.69 2.85 6.97
CA SER A 178 -30.71 1.75 6.00
C SER A 178 -29.36 1.68 5.30
N VAL A 179 -28.76 0.50 5.33
CA VAL A 179 -27.50 0.07 4.68
C VAL A 179 -26.21 0.53 5.39
N THR A 180 -25.57 -0.37 6.15
CA THR A 180 -24.10 -0.48 6.23
C THR A 180 -23.67 -1.74 7.01
N GLY A 181 -23.79 -2.91 6.37
CA GLY A 181 -22.89 -4.03 6.66
C GLY A 181 -21.65 -3.84 5.80
N ASN A 182 -20.54 -3.39 6.39
CA ASN A 182 -19.40 -2.82 5.64
C ASN A 182 -18.12 -3.68 5.83
N PRO A 183 -17.89 -4.73 5.02
CA PRO A 183 -16.81 -5.71 5.23
C PRO A 183 -15.39 -5.26 4.82
N TRP A 184 -15.21 -4.06 4.27
CA TRP A 184 -13.91 -3.57 3.79
C TRP A 184 -13.31 -2.39 4.58
N ARG A 185 -13.93 -1.95 5.69
CA ARG A 185 -13.26 -1.05 6.67
C ARG A 185 -12.08 -1.68 7.41
N PHE A 186 -11.77 -2.95 7.11
CA PHE A 186 -10.93 -3.81 7.94
C PHE A 186 -9.56 -4.15 7.32
N ALA A 187 -9.25 -3.61 6.14
CA ALA A 187 -7.88 -3.53 5.63
C ALA A 187 -7.17 -2.22 6.05
N CYS A 188 -7.79 -1.41 6.92
CA CYS A 188 -7.05 -0.36 7.60
C CYS A 188 -6.18 -1.04 8.68
N PRO A 189 -4.84 -0.88 8.64
CA PRO A 189 -4.04 -1.22 9.80
C PRO A 189 -4.60 -0.52 11.03
N SER A 190 -4.33 -1.04 12.22
CA SER A 190 -4.50 -0.29 13.46
C SER A 190 -3.74 1.03 13.31
N LEU A 191 -4.45 2.13 13.06
CA LEU A 191 -3.87 3.46 12.98
C LEU A 191 -3.34 3.83 14.37
N SER A 192 -2.03 3.67 14.57
CA SER A 192 -1.33 4.49 15.56
C SER A 192 -1.41 5.94 15.04
N HIS A 193 -2.20 6.75 15.73
CA HIS A 193 -2.06 8.20 15.61
C HIS A 193 -0.62 8.58 16.01
N GLY A 194 -0.09 9.63 15.38
CA GLY A 194 1.32 10.05 15.41
C GLY A 194 2.15 9.68 16.65
N GLY A 195 3.35 9.16 16.40
CA GLY A 195 4.46 9.13 17.35
C GLY A 195 4.44 8.03 18.42
N LEU A 196 3.39 7.21 18.53
CA LEU A 196 3.40 6.12 19.50
C LEU A 196 3.93 4.81 18.86
N PRO A 197 4.93 4.15 19.49
CA PRO A 197 5.41 2.86 19.04
C PRO A 197 4.25 1.86 19.00
N VAL A 198 4.16 1.09 17.91
CA VAL A 198 3.20 0.01 17.75
C VAL A 198 3.34 -0.91 18.97
N PRO A 199 2.28 -1.18 19.75
CA PRO A 199 2.38 -2.00 20.95
C PRO A 199 3.05 -3.34 20.63
N ALA A 200 3.92 -3.83 21.51
CA ALA A 200 4.63 -5.08 21.31
C ALA A 200 3.70 -6.30 21.12
N SER A 201 2.41 -6.19 21.41
CA SER A 201 1.38 -7.22 21.12
C SER A 201 0.92 -7.26 19.66
N VAL A 202 1.21 -6.22 18.87
CA VAL A 202 0.99 -6.15 17.41
C VAL A 202 2.34 -6.33 16.70
N THR A 203 3.17 -7.25 17.21
CA THR A 203 4.55 -7.43 16.80
C THR A 203 4.66 -7.96 15.37
N GLY A 204 5.47 -7.25 14.58
CA GLY A 204 6.00 -7.66 13.28
C GLY A 204 4.95 -7.99 12.22
N ASN A 205 4.14 -6.98 11.89
CA ASN A 205 3.60 -6.71 10.57
C ASN A 205 2.53 -5.64 10.75
N PRO A 206 2.77 -4.37 10.35
CA PRO A 206 1.71 -3.37 10.43
C PRO A 206 0.49 -3.72 9.57
N TRP A 207 0.65 -4.63 8.58
CA TRP A 207 -0.36 -5.00 7.59
C TRP A 207 -0.98 -6.38 7.87
N ARG A 208 -1.66 -6.56 9.01
CA ARG A 208 -2.42 -7.80 9.28
C ARG A 208 -3.88 -7.65 8.91
N PHE A 209 -4.40 -8.62 8.19
CA PHE A 209 -5.84 -8.72 7.98
C PHE A 209 -6.54 -9.17 9.25
N SER A 210 -7.66 -8.52 9.57
CA SER A 210 -8.53 -8.96 10.66
C SER A 210 -9.17 -10.31 10.33
N LYS A 211 -9.59 -11.07 11.35
CA LYS A 211 -10.37 -12.31 11.15
C LYS A 211 -11.65 -12.05 10.34
N CYS A 212 -12.28 -10.89 10.51
CA CYS A 212 -13.47 -10.49 9.75
C CYS A 212 -13.16 -10.29 8.27
N SER A 213 -12.03 -9.66 7.94
CA SER A 213 -11.57 -9.52 6.54
C SER A 213 -11.33 -10.88 5.92
N ILE A 214 -10.59 -11.75 6.60
CA ILE A 214 -10.29 -13.12 6.13
C ILE A 214 -11.58 -13.91 5.91
N ALA A 215 -12.54 -13.85 6.84
CA ALA A 215 -13.84 -14.50 6.68
C ALA A 215 -14.62 -13.95 5.48
N SER A 216 -14.58 -12.63 5.26
CA SER A 216 -15.20 -11.99 4.09
C SER A 216 -14.54 -12.45 2.79
N PHE A 217 -13.21 -12.56 2.76
CA PHE A 217 -12.48 -13.08 1.61
C PHE A 217 -12.86 -14.53 1.32
N LYS A 218 -12.89 -15.40 2.33
CA LYS A 218 -13.31 -16.81 2.19
C LYS A 218 -14.73 -16.90 1.62
N SER A 219 -15.67 -16.15 2.21
CA SER A 219 -17.06 -16.14 1.75
C SER A 219 -17.17 -15.70 0.28
N TYR A 220 -16.51 -14.61 -0.08
CA TYR A 220 -16.60 -14.08 -1.44
C TYR A 220 -15.86 -14.95 -2.46
N LEU A 221 -14.61 -15.34 -2.18
CA LEU A 221 -13.82 -16.18 -3.08
C LEU A 221 -14.39 -17.58 -3.25
N SER A 222 -15.16 -18.10 -2.28
CA SER A 222 -15.91 -19.36 -2.48
C SER A 222 -17.06 -19.24 -3.49
N SER A 223 -17.49 -18.01 -3.81
CA SER A 223 -18.59 -17.74 -4.75
C SER A 223 -18.13 -17.47 -6.19
N VAL A 224 -16.81 -17.38 -6.43
CA VAL A 224 -16.23 -17.08 -7.74
C VAL A 224 -15.09 -18.06 -8.05
N SER A 225 -14.94 -18.44 -9.32
CA SER A 225 -13.86 -19.35 -9.74
C SER A 225 -12.74 -18.68 -10.53
N CYS A 226 -12.91 -17.44 -11.01
CA CYS A 226 -11.91 -16.81 -11.90
C CYS A 226 -10.53 -16.64 -11.25
N THR A 227 -10.49 -16.45 -9.93
CA THR A 227 -9.27 -16.28 -9.15
C THR A 227 -8.58 -17.59 -8.80
N GLU A 228 -9.14 -18.74 -9.17
CA GLU A 228 -8.51 -20.03 -8.93
C GLU A 228 -7.23 -20.16 -9.78
N PRO A 229 -6.16 -20.83 -9.28
CA PRO A 229 -4.89 -20.91 -10.00
C PRO A 229 -4.99 -21.42 -11.44
N GLN A 230 -5.93 -22.33 -11.73
CA GLN A 230 -6.20 -22.86 -13.07
C GLN A 230 -6.87 -21.86 -14.04
N ASN A 231 -7.55 -20.84 -13.50
CA ASN A 231 -8.28 -19.83 -14.26
C ASN A 231 -7.49 -18.52 -14.35
N THR A 232 -6.55 -18.29 -13.42
CA THR A 232 -5.56 -17.22 -13.53
C THR A 232 -4.46 -17.60 -14.52
N GLY A 233 -4.09 -16.69 -15.42
CA GLY A 233 -2.97 -16.91 -16.34
C GLY A 233 -1.69 -17.37 -15.64
N SER A 234 -0.90 -18.22 -16.30
CA SER A 234 0.39 -18.66 -15.77
C SER A 234 1.44 -17.53 -15.78
N THR A 235 1.27 -16.56 -16.68
CA THR A 235 2.18 -15.42 -16.86
C THR A 235 2.09 -14.44 -15.70
N ASP A 236 3.24 -14.13 -15.11
CA ASP A 236 3.42 -13.00 -14.20
C ASP A 236 4.45 -12.07 -14.83
N THR A 237 3.97 -10.99 -15.45
CA THR A 237 4.80 -9.99 -16.14
C THR A 237 5.70 -9.24 -15.15
N LEU A 238 5.28 -9.13 -13.88
CA LEU A 238 6.05 -8.48 -12.82
C LEU A 238 6.23 -9.45 -11.64
N PRO A 239 7.08 -10.48 -11.78
CA PRO A 239 7.29 -11.44 -10.72
C PRO A 239 7.88 -10.79 -9.47
N THR A 240 7.68 -11.45 -8.32
CA THR A 240 8.27 -11.00 -7.05
C THR A 240 9.79 -10.80 -7.23
N PRO A 241 10.34 -9.62 -6.88
CA PRO A 241 11.74 -9.34 -7.06
C PRO A 241 12.63 -10.30 -6.27
N THR A 242 13.69 -10.76 -6.92
CA THR A 242 14.72 -11.63 -6.33
C THR A 242 16.06 -10.92 -6.30
N GLY A 243 16.93 -11.32 -5.36
CA GLY A 243 18.27 -10.74 -5.22
C GLY A 243 18.21 -9.22 -5.06
N ASN A 244 19.08 -8.51 -5.80
CA ASN A 244 19.26 -7.05 -5.69
C ASN A 244 18.05 -6.23 -6.15
N ALA A 245 17.07 -6.83 -6.82
CA ALA A 245 15.84 -6.14 -7.23
C ALA A 245 14.84 -5.97 -6.07
N ARG A 246 15.10 -6.58 -4.90
CA ARG A 246 14.24 -6.47 -3.73
C ARG A 246 14.21 -5.02 -3.23
N PRO A 247 13.03 -4.47 -2.87
CA PRO A 247 12.88 -3.03 -2.60
C PRO A 247 13.88 -2.44 -1.59
N GLY A 248 14.03 -3.03 -0.41
CA GLY A 248 14.96 -2.54 0.60
C GLY A 248 16.44 -2.87 0.36
N ILE A 249 16.75 -3.65 -0.69
CA ILE A 249 18.12 -3.83 -1.21
C ILE A 249 18.40 -2.80 -2.30
N ALA A 250 17.41 -2.55 -3.16
CA ALA A 250 17.49 -1.58 -4.25
C ALA A 250 17.49 -0.13 -3.74
N LEU A 251 16.87 0.14 -2.59
CA LEU A 251 16.85 1.42 -1.92
C LEU A 251 17.44 1.28 -0.52
N ASP A 252 18.56 1.94 -0.27
CA ASP A 252 19.14 1.99 1.06
C ASP A 252 18.25 2.82 2.02
N ARG A 253 18.64 2.85 3.29
CA ARG A 253 17.85 3.52 4.34
C ARG A 253 17.72 5.02 4.09
N ASP A 254 18.78 5.66 3.60
CA ASP A 254 18.76 7.08 3.32
C ASP A 254 17.88 7.39 2.11
N ASP A 255 17.95 6.57 1.06
CA ASP A 255 17.08 6.68 -0.11
C ASP A 255 15.60 6.52 0.25
N GLN A 256 15.28 5.56 1.13
CA GLN A 256 13.92 5.39 1.64
C GLN A 256 13.44 6.61 2.44
N CYS A 257 14.31 7.22 3.26
CA CYS A 257 13.99 8.47 3.96
C CYS A 257 13.76 9.63 2.99
N ARG A 258 14.68 9.83 2.02
CA ARG A 258 14.55 10.85 0.97
C ARG A 258 13.26 10.70 0.18
N GLN A 259 12.91 9.46 -0.15
CA GLN A 259 11.70 9.13 -0.88
C GLN A 259 10.45 9.40 -0.04
N SER A 260 10.42 8.94 1.21
CA SER A 260 9.28 9.08 2.11
C SER A 260 8.94 10.54 2.42
N TYR A 261 9.96 11.35 2.73
CA TYR A 261 9.79 12.78 3.03
C TYR A 261 9.86 13.68 1.80
N ARG A 262 10.13 13.11 0.62
CA ARG A 262 10.32 13.85 -0.65
C ARG A 262 11.38 14.94 -0.54
N ASN A 263 12.38 14.72 0.31
CA ASN A 263 13.39 15.72 0.65
C ASN A 263 14.77 15.08 0.53
N SER A 264 15.62 15.62 -0.35
CA SER A 264 16.97 15.09 -0.60
C SER A 264 17.90 15.21 0.61
N ALA A 265 17.57 16.06 1.58
CA ALA A 265 18.28 16.22 2.84
C ALA A 265 17.78 15.28 3.94
N SER A 266 16.66 14.57 3.75
CA SER A 266 16.22 13.54 4.69
C SER A 266 17.17 12.33 4.60
N SER A 267 17.49 11.73 5.74
CA SER A 267 18.42 10.61 5.89
C SER A 267 18.04 9.76 7.09
N TYR A 268 18.57 8.55 7.16
CA TYR A 268 18.43 7.65 8.30
C TYR A 268 19.00 8.27 9.57
N CYS A 269 18.20 8.24 10.63
CA CYS A 269 18.52 8.85 11.91
C CYS A 269 18.97 7.77 12.91
N SER A 270 20.23 7.36 12.80
CA SER A 270 20.81 6.27 13.60
C SER A 270 20.72 6.53 15.11
N THR A 271 21.00 7.75 15.58
CA THR A 271 20.92 8.09 17.00
C THR A 271 19.52 7.91 17.57
N ALA A 272 18.47 8.30 16.83
CA ALA A 272 17.09 8.06 17.25
C ALA A 272 16.75 6.57 17.20
N GLN A 273 17.23 5.85 16.18
CA GLN A 273 17.03 4.40 16.11
C GLN A 273 17.64 3.69 17.33
N ASP A 274 18.87 4.01 17.71
CA ASP A 274 19.56 3.40 18.85
C ASP A 274 18.81 3.62 20.17
N GLN A 275 18.23 4.81 20.35
CA GLN A 275 17.40 5.14 21.52
C GLN A 275 16.08 4.36 21.56
N GLN A 276 15.63 3.81 20.43
CA GLN A 276 14.31 3.19 20.25
C GLN A 276 14.41 1.66 20.02
N GLY A 277 15.45 1.03 20.56
CA GLY A 277 15.67 -0.42 20.47
C GLY A 277 16.66 -0.84 19.37
N GLY A 278 17.28 0.13 18.69
CA GLY A 278 18.33 -0.08 17.71
C GLY A 278 17.87 -0.87 16.48
N GLU A 279 18.85 -1.53 15.86
CA GLU A 279 18.68 -2.30 14.63
C GLU A 279 17.64 -3.44 14.74
N SER A 280 17.44 -4.00 15.94
CA SER A 280 16.46 -5.06 16.17
C SER A 280 15.01 -4.61 15.99
N GLU A 281 14.74 -3.32 16.20
CA GLU A 281 13.41 -2.71 16.07
C GLU A 281 13.24 -1.93 14.75
N LEU A 282 14.30 -1.80 13.93
CA LEU A 282 14.29 -1.06 12.66
C LEU A 282 13.13 -1.48 11.75
N CYS A 283 12.88 -2.78 11.64
CA CYS A 283 11.85 -3.32 10.75
C CYS A 283 10.41 -2.98 11.18
N ARG A 284 10.21 -2.51 12.42
CA ARG A 284 8.92 -2.02 12.90
C ARG A 284 8.74 -0.53 12.67
N GLY A 285 9.84 0.21 12.65
CA GLY A 285 9.89 1.64 12.40
C GLY A 285 11.32 2.08 12.20
N MET A 286 11.58 2.71 11.06
CA MET A 286 12.86 3.31 10.72
C MET A 286 12.77 4.82 10.91
N TYR A 287 13.69 5.39 11.69
CA TYR A 287 13.73 6.82 11.94
C TYR A 287 14.48 7.57 10.83
N CYS A 288 13.92 8.68 10.40
CA CYS A 288 14.45 9.54 9.33
C CYS A 288 14.40 11.00 9.76
N THR A 289 15.38 11.80 9.35
CA THR A 289 15.38 13.25 9.62
C THR A 289 14.22 13.95 8.93
N GLU A 290 13.52 14.81 9.67
CA GLU A 290 12.37 15.54 9.15
C GLU A 290 12.80 16.74 8.28
N PRO A 291 12.06 17.05 7.20
CA PRO A 291 12.27 18.26 6.41
C PRO A 291 12.25 19.53 7.25
N GLY A 292 13.34 20.29 7.20
CA GLY A 292 13.43 21.62 7.83
C GLY A 292 14.08 21.64 9.20
N ASP A 293 14.20 20.48 9.88
CA ASP A 293 14.90 20.38 11.15
C ASP A 293 15.73 19.07 11.22
N PRO A 294 17.07 19.13 11.07
CA PRO A 294 17.91 17.94 11.12
C PRO A 294 18.00 17.32 12.52
N SER A 295 17.49 17.99 13.56
CA SER A 295 17.45 17.46 14.94
C SER A 295 16.18 16.65 15.24
N LEU A 296 15.15 16.78 14.41
CA LEU A 296 13.91 16.02 14.53
C LEU A 296 13.96 14.79 13.63
N CYS A 297 13.52 13.65 14.18
CA CYS A 297 13.45 12.39 13.46
C CYS A 297 12.04 11.80 13.55
N GLY A 298 11.41 11.58 12.40
CA GLY A 298 10.11 10.95 12.28
C GLY A 298 10.23 9.50 11.81
N VAL A 299 9.23 8.68 12.14
CA VAL A 299 9.22 7.25 11.85
C VAL A 299 8.54 6.94 10.51
N ILE A 300 9.18 6.08 9.72
CA ILE A 300 8.60 5.46 8.52
C ILE A 300 8.62 3.94 8.65
N VAL A 301 7.83 3.24 7.84
CA VAL A 301 7.92 1.77 7.74
C VAL A 301 8.98 1.45 6.70
N PRO A 302 10.08 0.75 7.04
CA PRO A 302 11.08 0.40 6.05
C PRO A 302 10.51 -0.59 5.04
N LEU A 303 11.06 -0.56 3.83
CA LEU A 303 10.71 -1.51 2.78
C LEU A 303 11.13 -2.94 3.19
N GLU A 304 10.40 -3.93 2.67
CA GLU A 304 10.83 -5.32 2.76
C GLU A 304 12.23 -5.48 2.19
N TYR A 305 13.02 -6.29 2.87
CA TYR A 305 14.45 -6.51 2.65
C TYR A 305 15.35 -5.30 2.88
N THR A 306 14.93 -4.33 3.71
CA THR A 306 15.86 -3.31 4.22
C THR A 306 16.85 -3.97 5.17
N SER A 307 18.14 -3.67 5.05
CA SER A 307 19.12 -4.21 6.00
C SER A 307 18.80 -3.73 7.42
N CYS A 308 18.84 -4.62 8.40
CA CYS A 308 18.59 -4.34 9.82
C CYS A 308 19.69 -4.92 10.73
N GLY A 309 20.88 -5.17 10.16
CA GLY A 309 21.99 -5.80 10.86
C GLY A 309 22.89 -6.58 9.91
N SER A 310 24.02 -7.05 10.43
CA SER A 310 24.97 -7.86 9.65
C SER A 310 24.31 -9.18 9.23
N GLY A 311 24.10 -9.36 7.92
CA GLY A 311 23.43 -10.55 7.38
C GLY A 311 21.94 -10.65 7.70
N LYS A 312 21.28 -9.54 8.07
CA LYS A 312 19.87 -9.51 8.44
C LYS A 312 19.06 -8.52 7.61
N TRP A 313 17.80 -8.88 7.38
CA TRP A 313 16.89 -8.14 6.50
C TRP A 313 15.50 -8.02 7.13
N CYS A 314 14.85 -6.90 6.88
CA CYS A 314 13.47 -6.69 7.28
C CYS A 314 12.52 -7.57 6.48
N ARG A 315 11.78 -8.43 7.16
CA ARG A 315 10.77 -9.29 6.56
C ARG A 315 9.52 -9.32 7.41
N VAL A 316 8.40 -8.92 6.81
CA VAL A 316 7.09 -8.90 7.44
C VAL A 316 7.14 -8.10 8.75
N GLY A 317 7.95 -7.03 8.82
CA GLY A 317 8.15 -6.22 10.02
C GLY A 317 9.13 -6.79 11.08
N PHE A 318 9.84 -7.88 10.80
CA PHE A 318 10.86 -8.47 11.69
C PHE A 318 12.26 -8.40 11.08
N CYS A 319 13.28 -8.26 11.93
CA CYS A 319 14.68 -8.37 11.50
C CYS A 319 15.13 -9.84 11.54
N LEU A 320 15.22 -10.48 10.38
CA LEU A 320 15.53 -11.92 10.25
C LEU A 320 16.88 -12.14 9.57
N ASP A 321 17.58 -13.22 9.93
CA ASP A 321 18.81 -13.64 9.25
C ASP A 321 18.54 -14.03 7.79
N GLU A 322 19.54 -13.84 6.92
CA GLU A 322 19.49 -14.25 5.53
C GLU A 322 19.15 -15.74 5.38
N GLY A 323 18.19 -16.06 4.51
CA GLY A 323 17.72 -17.43 4.30
C GLY A 323 16.62 -17.90 5.26
N VAL A 324 16.33 -17.15 6.34
CA VAL A 324 15.18 -17.45 7.20
C VAL A 324 13.91 -16.85 6.58
N GLU A 325 13.03 -17.71 6.06
CA GLU A 325 11.66 -17.32 5.73
C GLU A 325 10.85 -17.24 7.02
N PRO A 326 10.14 -16.13 7.29
CA PRO A 326 9.15 -16.14 8.36
C PRO A 326 8.13 -17.23 8.02
N THR A 327 7.97 -18.20 8.92
CA THR A 327 6.89 -19.17 8.78
C THR A 327 5.59 -18.40 8.82
N ASN A 328 4.68 -18.69 7.90
CA ASN A 328 3.33 -18.15 7.94
C ASN A 328 2.40 -19.17 8.60
N PRO A 329 1.68 -18.81 9.68
CA PRO A 329 1.79 -17.57 10.44
C PRO A 329 3.07 -17.48 11.28
N PRO A 330 3.58 -16.28 11.61
CA PRO A 330 4.63 -16.14 12.60
C PRO A 330 4.18 -16.84 13.88
N PRO A 331 5.07 -17.51 14.63
CA PRO A 331 4.72 -18.15 15.87
C PRO A 331 3.98 -17.12 16.73
N GLY A 332 2.69 -17.38 16.97
CA GLY A 332 1.86 -16.43 17.71
C GLY A 332 2.51 -16.14 19.06
N PRO A 333 2.31 -14.94 19.63
CA PRO A 333 2.76 -14.68 21.00
C PRO A 333 2.26 -15.83 21.89
N PRO A 334 3.12 -16.45 22.71
CA PRO A 334 2.71 -17.52 23.60
C PRO A 334 1.79 -16.92 24.66
N GLY A 335 0.48 -16.93 24.40
CA GLY A 335 -0.51 -16.42 25.33
C GLY A 335 -1.94 -16.65 24.85
N PRO A 336 -2.88 -16.97 25.76
CA PRO A 336 -4.30 -17.00 25.42
C PRO A 336 -4.76 -15.60 25.03
N TYR A 337 -5.50 -15.50 23.92
CA TYR A 337 -6.22 -14.28 23.55
C TYR A 337 -7.15 -13.87 24.69
N THR A 338 -7.24 -12.57 24.97
CA THR A 338 -8.02 -12.06 26.09
C THR A 338 -9.21 -11.26 25.59
N ILE A 339 -10.17 -10.99 26.47
CA ILE A 339 -11.33 -10.13 26.15
C ILE A 339 -10.92 -8.73 25.65
N PHE A 340 -9.71 -8.27 25.98
CA PHE A 340 -9.15 -7.00 25.53
C PHE A 340 -8.90 -6.96 24.02
N ASP A 341 -8.76 -8.11 23.36
CA ASP A 341 -8.65 -8.18 21.89
C ASP A 341 -9.96 -7.80 21.18
N CYS A 342 -11.09 -7.78 21.91
CA CYS A 342 -12.40 -7.37 21.39
C CYS A 342 -12.74 -5.89 21.65
N PHE A 343 -11.91 -5.17 22.41
CA PHE A 343 -12.17 -3.77 22.79
C PHE A 343 -12.33 -2.80 21.60
N PRO A 344 -11.60 -2.96 20.48
CA PRO A 344 -11.78 -2.10 19.31
C PRO A 344 -13.19 -2.13 18.71
N PHE A 345 -13.95 -3.22 18.87
CA PHE A 345 -15.35 -3.31 18.41
C PHE A 345 -16.31 -2.53 19.32
N LEU A 346 -16.06 -2.58 20.63
CA LEU A 346 -16.82 -1.81 21.63
C LEU A 346 -16.70 -0.30 21.36
N LEU A 347 -15.48 0.18 21.11
CA LEU A 347 -15.20 1.60 20.85
C LEU A 347 -15.77 2.09 19.51
N ARG A 348 -16.10 1.20 18.59
CA ARG A 348 -16.64 1.52 17.26
C ARG A 348 -18.15 1.25 17.13
N PHE A 349 -18.82 0.89 18.23
CA PHE A 349 -20.23 0.50 18.24
C PHE A 349 -20.59 -0.61 17.22
N ASP A 350 -19.63 -1.46 16.85
CA ASP A 350 -19.85 -2.62 15.98
C ASP A 350 -20.29 -3.82 16.84
N LEU A 351 -21.59 -3.84 17.17
CA LEU A 351 -22.17 -4.87 18.03
C LEU A 351 -22.02 -6.27 17.43
N LEU A 352 -22.12 -6.42 16.10
CA LEU A 352 -22.00 -7.72 15.44
C LEU A 352 -20.56 -8.22 15.47
N GLY A 353 -19.59 -7.35 15.16
CA GLY A 353 -18.16 -7.66 15.29
C GLY A 353 -17.76 -8.00 16.72
N LEU A 354 -18.30 -7.28 17.71
CA LEU A 354 -18.09 -7.56 19.14
C LEU A 354 -18.63 -8.94 19.52
N ILE A 355 -19.85 -9.29 19.12
CA ILE A 355 -20.45 -10.62 19.41
C ILE A 355 -19.62 -11.74 18.77
N ILE A 356 -19.20 -11.58 17.52
CA ILE A 356 -18.36 -12.57 16.81
C ILE A 356 -17.01 -12.72 17.51
N CYS A 357 -16.39 -11.62 17.94
CA CYS A 357 -15.13 -11.64 18.67
C CYS A 357 -15.27 -12.37 20.01
N LEU A 358 -16.25 -11.98 20.83
CA LEU A 358 -16.49 -12.57 22.16
C LEU A 358 -16.80 -14.06 22.06
N ARG A 359 -17.60 -14.49 21.07
CA ARG A 359 -17.91 -15.90 20.86
C ARG A 359 -16.65 -16.72 20.59
N ASN A 360 -15.70 -16.20 19.81
CA ASN A 360 -14.45 -16.88 19.50
C ASN A 360 -13.45 -16.89 20.67
N VAL A 361 -13.52 -15.89 21.57
CA VAL A 361 -12.71 -15.84 22.79
C VAL A 361 -13.25 -16.81 23.84
N LEU A 362 -14.58 -16.91 23.99
CA LEU A 362 -15.23 -17.76 24.99
C LEU A 362 -15.38 -19.24 24.57
N SER A 363 -15.20 -19.57 23.29
CA SER A 363 -15.28 -20.95 22.79
C SER A 363 -13.97 -21.72 22.85
N ARG A 364 -12.93 -21.15 23.46
CA ARG A 364 -11.63 -21.77 23.71
C ARG A 364 -11.40 -21.83 25.20
#